data_AF-A0A976KBI5-F1
#
_entry.id   AF-A0A976KBI5-F1
#
_cell.length_a   1.000
_cell.length_b   1.000
_cell.length_c   1.000
_cell.angle_alpha   90.00
_cell.angle_beta   90.00
_cell.angle_gamma   90.00
#
_symmetry.space_group_name_H-M   'P 1'
#
loop_
_entity.id
_entity.type
_entity.pdbx_description
1 polymer ?
#
loop_
_entity_poly.entity_id
_entity_poly.type
_entity_poly.pdbx_seq_one_letter_code
_entity_poly.pdbx_strand_id
1 'polypeptide(L)'
;MASRRQINIDGNEAVASVAYRTNEVIAIYPITPASPMGELADAWSAQGRPNIWGGVPDVVEMQSEGGAAGAVHGALQAGSLTTTFTASQGLLLKIPNLYKIAGELTAFSMHVAARTLATHALSIFADHSDVMAARQTGCALLASGSVQEAHDFALVAQAATLGSRIPFIHFFDGFRTSHEVNKIEELADEDLLAMLDDELIFAHRARALTPDRPVIRGTAQNPDAFFQAREACNGFYAACPGFLQETMDRFAKLTGRAYKLFDYHGDPEAERVAILMGSGAETTHETVDWLLGRGEKVGVLRVRLFRPFSVADFVQALPATVRSLAVLDRTKEPGAVGDPLYMDVVTALREARDQGLSPWTEEPRVVAGRYGLSSKEFDPACVKAVFDELAKDKPKNHFTVGIVDDVTHTSLELEKDIDIEPAERIQAVFFGLGADGTVSANKNSIKIIGEETDHCAQGYFVYDSKKAGAVTISHLRFGEGPIRST
;
A
#
# COMPACT_ATOMS: atom_id res chain seq x y z
N MET A 1 -3.82 -26.19 -13.17
CA MET A 1 -2.97 -25.61 -12.10
C MET A 1 -3.39 -26.29 -10.81
N ALA A 2 -2.45 -26.70 -9.94
CA ALA A 2 -2.83 -27.24 -8.64
C ALA A 2 -3.64 -26.18 -7.87
N SER A 3 -4.70 -26.57 -7.14
CA SER A 3 -5.48 -25.61 -6.35
C SER A 3 -4.58 -25.02 -5.25
N ARG A 4 -4.36 -23.70 -5.27
CA ARG A 4 -3.60 -23.01 -4.22
C ARG A 4 -4.37 -23.05 -2.91
N ARG A 5 -3.63 -23.09 -1.80
CA ARG A 5 -4.21 -23.09 -0.45
C ARG A 5 -4.87 -21.73 -0.18
N GLN A 6 -6.14 -21.77 0.20
CA GLN A 6 -6.89 -20.59 0.63
C GLN A 6 -6.79 -20.49 2.16
N ILE A 7 -6.56 -19.29 2.69
CA ILE A 7 -6.46 -19.02 4.13
C ILE A 7 -7.22 -17.76 4.50
N ASN A 8 -7.72 -17.69 5.74
CA ASN A 8 -8.45 -16.53 6.27
C ASN A 8 -7.62 -15.79 7.31
N ILE A 9 -6.97 -14.71 6.89
CA ILE A 9 -6.04 -13.94 7.71
C ILE A 9 -6.23 -12.44 7.46
N ASP A 10 -5.65 -11.60 8.31
CA ASP A 10 -5.64 -10.15 8.09
C ASP A 10 -4.40 -9.67 7.30
N GLY A 11 -4.42 -8.40 6.87
CA GLY A 11 -3.32 -7.81 6.11
C GLY A 11 -1.98 -7.84 6.85
N ASN A 12 -1.98 -7.67 8.17
CA ASN A 12 -0.76 -7.76 8.98
C ASN A 12 -0.17 -9.18 8.96
N GLU A 13 -0.98 -10.20 9.23
CA GLU A 13 -0.53 -11.60 9.21
C GLU A 13 -0.06 -12.01 7.80
N ALA A 14 -0.74 -11.53 6.77
CA ALA A 14 -0.38 -11.80 5.38
C ALA A 14 1.00 -11.25 5.02
N VAL A 15 1.25 -9.98 5.36
CA VAL A 15 2.55 -9.34 5.10
C VAL A 15 3.65 -9.93 5.97
N ALA A 16 3.38 -10.15 7.26
CA ALA A 16 4.34 -10.76 8.18
C ALA A 16 4.77 -12.15 7.71
N SER A 17 3.84 -12.98 7.22
CA SER A 17 4.12 -14.33 6.71
C SER A 17 5.17 -14.33 5.61
N VAL A 18 5.04 -13.42 4.63
CA VAL A 18 6.02 -13.28 3.55
C VAL A 18 7.32 -12.67 4.07
N ALA A 19 7.24 -11.54 4.77
CA ALA A 19 8.42 -10.81 5.26
C ALA A 19 9.31 -11.67 6.17
N TYR A 20 8.70 -12.50 7.03
CA TYR A 20 9.40 -13.45 7.89
C TYR A 20 10.14 -14.52 7.09
N ARG A 21 9.44 -15.14 6.12
CA ARG A 21 9.97 -16.23 5.31
C ARG A 21 11.06 -15.79 4.33
N THR A 22 11.15 -14.50 4.00
CA THR A 22 12.11 -13.97 3.01
C THR A 22 13.25 -13.14 3.60
N ASN A 23 13.40 -13.08 4.94
CA ASN A 23 14.45 -12.30 5.59
C ASN A 23 15.19 -13.11 6.67
N GLU A 24 16.36 -12.62 7.03
CA GLU A 24 17.25 -13.20 8.05
C GLU A 24 17.21 -12.40 9.35
N VAL A 25 17.05 -11.07 9.24
CA VAL A 25 16.98 -10.15 10.38
C VAL A 25 15.71 -9.30 10.31
N ILE A 26 15.04 -9.15 11.45
CA ILE A 26 13.82 -8.35 11.56
C ILE A 26 13.96 -7.44 12.78
N ALA A 27 14.35 -6.18 12.54
CA ALA A 27 14.47 -5.20 13.63
C ALA A 27 13.16 -4.43 13.79
N ILE A 28 12.58 -4.48 14.99
CA ILE A 28 11.21 -4.02 15.26
C ILE A 28 11.15 -3.00 16.40
N TYR A 29 10.03 -2.28 16.43
CA TYR A 29 9.57 -1.53 17.59
C TYR A 29 8.04 -1.39 17.48
N PRO A 30 7.27 -1.61 18.54
CA PRO A 30 5.82 -1.70 18.45
C PRO A 30 5.16 -0.34 18.22
N ILE A 31 4.34 -0.24 17.18
CA ILE A 31 3.46 0.90 16.94
C ILE A 31 2.18 0.47 16.22
N THR A 32 1.01 0.77 16.80
CA THR A 32 -0.29 0.49 16.18
C THR A 32 -0.43 1.26 14.85
N PRO A 33 -0.99 0.69 13.78
CA PRO A 33 -1.54 -0.66 13.64
C PRO A 33 -0.56 -1.69 13.06
N ALA A 34 0.75 -1.45 13.11
CA ALA A 34 1.78 -2.32 12.56
C ALA A 34 2.35 -3.34 13.57
N SER A 35 2.14 -3.15 14.88
CA SER A 35 2.64 -4.06 15.93
C SER A 35 2.36 -5.54 15.68
N PRO A 36 1.16 -5.96 15.21
CA PRO A 36 0.89 -7.38 14.98
C PRO A 36 1.89 -8.07 14.04
N MET A 37 2.46 -7.35 13.06
CA MET A 37 3.48 -7.93 12.18
C MET A 37 4.76 -8.30 12.94
N GLY A 38 5.22 -7.42 13.84
CA GLY A 38 6.39 -7.68 14.68
C GLY A 38 6.15 -8.76 15.73
N GLU A 39 4.96 -8.75 16.35
CA GLU A 39 4.55 -9.77 17.34
C GLU A 39 4.47 -11.17 16.72
N LEU A 40 3.92 -11.30 15.51
CA LEU A 40 3.86 -12.57 14.78
C LEU A 40 5.26 -13.06 14.39
N ALA A 41 6.12 -12.17 13.90
CA ALA A 41 7.49 -12.51 13.56
C ALA A 41 8.27 -13.01 14.79
N ASP A 42 8.15 -12.32 15.93
CA ASP A 42 8.77 -12.72 17.20
C ASP A 42 8.24 -14.10 17.67
N ALA A 43 6.92 -14.28 17.64
CA ALA A 43 6.29 -15.54 18.03
C ALA A 43 6.73 -16.72 17.15
N TRP A 44 6.84 -16.54 15.84
CA TRP A 44 7.33 -17.59 14.93
C TRP A 44 8.81 -17.88 15.14
N SER A 45 9.64 -16.86 15.40
CA SER A 45 11.06 -17.03 15.74
C SER A 45 11.23 -17.81 17.04
N ALA A 46 10.47 -17.47 18.09
CA ALA A 46 10.46 -18.19 19.36
C ALA A 46 10.01 -19.66 19.23
N GLN A 47 9.17 -19.98 18.24
CA GLN A 47 8.76 -21.34 17.91
C GLN A 47 9.79 -22.11 17.06
N GLY A 48 10.88 -21.46 16.66
CA GLY A 48 11.90 -22.05 15.79
C GLY A 48 11.44 -22.27 14.35
N ARG A 49 10.46 -21.49 13.87
CA ARG A 49 9.97 -21.59 12.50
C ARG A 49 11.08 -21.14 11.53
N PRO A 50 11.47 -21.95 10.53
CA PRO A 50 12.49 -21.54 9.58
C PRO A 50 11.91 -20.57 8.52
N ASN A 51 12.79 -19.77 7.93
CA ASN A 51 12.59 -19.10 6.66
C ASN A 51 12.78 -20.07 5.48
N ILE A 52 12.63 -19.60 4.24
CA ILE A 52 12.73 -20.47 3.05
C ILE A 52 14.13 -21.07 2.82
N TRP A 53 15.16 -20.59 3.53
CA TRP A 53 16.52 -21.13 3.48
C TRP A 53 16.86 -22.01 4.70
N GLY A 54 15.87 -22.32 5.55
CA GLY A 54 16.04 -23.19 6.72
C GLY A 54 16.61 -22.52 7.97
N GLY A 55 16.95 -21.22 7.90
CA GLY A 55 17.41 -20.45 9.06
C GLY A 55 16.23 -19.85 9.84
N VAL A 56 16.35 -19.72 11.16
CA VAL A 56 15.33 -18.99 11.96
C VAL A 56 15.68 -17.50 11.93
N PRO A 57 14.79 -16.61 11.46
CA PRO A 57 15.05 -15.17 11.48
C PRO A 57 15.31 -14.61 12.88
N ASP A 58 16.32 -13.76 13.01
CA ASP A 58 16.63 -13.02 14.22
C ASP A 58 15.70 -11.82 14.35
N VAL A 59 14.78 -11.86 15.31
CA VAL A 59 13.86 -10.76 15.62
C VAL A 59 14.41 -9.97 16.80
N VAL A 60 14.61 -8.66 16.61
CA VAL A 60 15.24 -7.80 17.62
C VAL A 60 14.39 -6.56 17.86
N GLU A 61 13.88 -6.42 19.07
CA GLU A 61 13.23 -5.18 19.52
C GLU A 61 14.28 -4.14 19.91
N MET A 62 14.15 -2.93 19.34
CA MET A 62 15.02 -1.80 19.65
C MET A 62 14.38 -0.85 20.66
N GLN A 63 15.10 0.19 21.08
CA GLN A 63 14.58 1.19 22.02
C GLN A 63 13.60 2.20 21.38
N SER A 64 13.59 2.30 20.05
CA SER A 64 12.69 3.16 19.26
C SER A 64 12.72 2.76 17.79
N GLU A 65 11.80 3.29 16.98
CA GLU A 65 11.78 3.05 15.54
C GLU A 65 13.02 3.59 14.82
N GLY A 66 13.62 4.67 15.35
CA GLY A 66 14.91 5.20 14.88
C GLY A 66 16.08 4.26 15.18
N GLY A 67 16.06 3.63 16.35
CA GLY A 67 16.99 2.54 16.69
C GLY A 67 16.82 1.33 15.77
N ALA A 68 15.58 0.91 15.52
CA ALA A 68 15.26 -0.13 14.55
C ALA A 68 15.73 0.23 13.13
N ALA A 69 15.59 1.49 12.71
CA ALA A 69 16.11 1.94 11.41
C ALA A 69 17.64 1.82 11.31
N GLY A 70 18.35 2.18 12.38
CA GLY A 70 19.81 2.04 12.45
C GLY A 70 20.27 0.58 12.49
N ALA A 71 19.56 -0.28 13.22
CA ALA A 71 19.82 -1.72 13.24
C ALA A 71 19.59 -2.36 11.86
N VAL A 72 18.50 -1.99 11.18
CA VAL A 72 18.25 -2.36 9.78
C VAL A 72 19.42 -1.94 8.89
N HIS A 73 19.81 -0.66 8.95
CA HIS A 73 20.91 -0.15 8.13
C HIS A 73 22.20 -0.94 8.38
N GLY A 74 22.56 -1.18 9.64
CA GLY A 74 23.74 -1.98 10.00
C GLY A 74 23.69 -3.42 9.49
N ALA A 75 22.57 -4.12 9.67
CA ALA A 75 22.40 -5.50 9.21
C ALA A 75 22.48 -5.62 7.68
N LEU A 76 21.87 -4.68 6.96
CA LEU A 76 21.98 -4.59 5.50
C LEU A 76 23.43 -4.34 5.06
N GLN A 77 24.16 -3.46 5.76
CA GLN A 77 25.58 -3.22 5.48
C GLN A 77 26.45 -4.45 5.76
N ALA A 78 26.05 -5.32 6.68
CA ALA A 78 26.68 -6.61 6.96
C ALA A 78 26.29 -7.71 5.95
N GLY A 79 25.37 -7.43 5.02
CA GLY A 79 24.98 -8.35 3.94
C GLY A 79 23.76 -9.22 4.23
N SER A 80 23.09 -9.04 5.37
CA SER A 80 21.88 -9.80 5.69
C SER A 80 20.66 -9.27 4.93
N LEU A 81 19.76 -10.16 4.54
CA LEU A 81 18.42 -9.77 4.11
C LEU A 81 17.62 -9.34 5.35
N THR A 82 17.18 -8.09 5.35
CA THR A 82 16.63 -7.46 6.55
C THR A 82 15.32 -6.74 6.24
N THR A 83 14.37 -6.78 7.16
CA THR A 83 13.11 -6.02 7.06
C THR A 83 12.72 -5.35 8.39
N THR A 84 11.68 -4.53 8.36
CA THR A 84 11.09 -3.87 9.53
C THR A 84 9.62 -3.53 9.26
N PHE A 85 8.86 -3.38 10.34
CA PHE A 85 7.44 -3.02 10.33
C PHE A 85 7.25 -1.67 11.05
N THR A 86 6.41 -0.78 10.52
CA THR A 86 6.15 0.50 11.20
C THR A 86 4.86 1.19 10.71
N ALA A 87 4.55 2.35 11.29
CA ALA A 87 3.46 3.23 10.91
C ALA A 87 3.72 4.65 11.45
N SER A 88 3.06 5.67 10.90
CA SER A 88 2.91 7.01 11.49
C SER A 88 4.21 7.62 12.05
N GLN A 89 4.22 7.97 13.33
CA GLN A 89 5.39 8.56 14.00
C GLN A 89 6.63 7.69 13.90
N GLY A 90 6.44 6.36 13.91
CA GLY A 90 7.52 5.42 13.79
C GLY A 90 8.22 5.52 12.44
N LEU A 91 7.46 5.70 11.36
CA LEU A 91 8.02 5.95 10.03
C LEU A 91 8.82 7.26 10.00
N LEU A 92 8.33 8.32 10.64
CA LEU A 92 9.07 9.59 10.71
C LEU A 92 10.45 9.43 11.37
N LEU A 93 10.54 8.60 12.41
CA LEU A 93 11.82 8.33 13.09
C LEU A 93 12.77 7.47 12.24
N LYS A 94 12.27 6.76 11.23
CA LYS A 94 13.09 5.99 10.29
C LYS A 94 13.63 6.84 9.13
N ILE A 95 12.99 7.96 8.77
CA ILE A 95 13.34 8.81 7.61
C ILE A 95 14.85 9.10 7.49
N PRO A 96 15.58 9.49 8.56
CA PRO A 96 17.02 9.77 8.43
C PRO A 96 17.83 8.57 7.91
N ASN A 97 17.51 7.36 8.35
CA ASN A 97 18.17 6.14 7.87
C ASN A 97 17.68 5.72 6.48
N LEU A 98 16.43 6.02 6.11
CA LEU A 98 15.94 5.73 4.75
C LEU A 98 16.74 6.47 3.68
N TYR A 99 17.12 7.73 3.93
CA TYR A 99 18.05 8.45 3.05
C TYR A 99 19.40 7.74 2.90
N LYS A 100 19.92 7.15 3.98
CA LYS A 100 21.19 6.41 3.96
C LYS A 100 21.06 5.11 3.20
N ILE A 101 20.03 4.31 3.48
CA ILE A 101 19.76 3.03 2.81
C ILE A 101 19.54 3.25 1.30
N ALA A 102 18.75 4.26 0.92
CA ALA A 102 18.50 4.60 -0.48
C ALA A 102 19.74 5.19 -1.18
N GLY A 103 20.46 6.10 -0.52
CA GLY A 103 21.70 6.69 -1.04
C GLY A 103 22.82 5.67 -1.25
N GLU A 104 22.82 4.58 -0.49
CA GLU A 104 23.77 3.48 -0.60
C GLU A 104 23.30 2.37 -1.56
N LEU A 105 22.14 2.54 -2.22
CA LEU A 105 21.57 1.60 -3.21
C LEU A 105 21.57 0.17 -2.68
N THR A 106 20.99 0.01 -1.49
CA THR A 106 20.94 -1.25 -0.75
C THR A 106 19.55 -1.85 -0.84
N ALA A 107 19.48 -3.11 -1.27
CA ALA A 107 18.23 -3.85 -1.41
C ALA A 107 17.58 -4.04 -0.04
N PHE A 108 16.32 -3.61 0.10
CA PHE A 108 15.59 -3.57 1.35
C PHE A 108 14.11 -3.34 1.08
N SER A 109 13.24 -4.11 1.74
CA SER A 109 11.80 -3.86 1.74
C SER A 109 11.33 -3.68 3.18
N MET A 110 10.66 -2.56 3.45
CA MET A 110 9.91 -2.34 4.70
C MET A 110 8.42 -2.32 4.46
N HIS A 111 7.67 -2.63 5.52
CA HIS A 111 6.24 -2.74 5.45
C HIS A 111 5.56 -1.75 6.41
N VAL A 112 4.63 -0.97 5.86
CA VAL A 112 3.98 0.14 6.57
C VAL A 112 2.47 -0.05 6.55
N ALA A 113 1.88 -0.21 7.73
CA ALA A 113 0.43 -0.07 7.89
C ALA A 113 0.12 1.43 8.04
N ALA A 114 -0.09 2.10 6.90
CA ALA A 114 -0.14 3.55 6.76
C ALA A 114 -1.17 4.17 7.73
N ARG A 115 -0.73 5.17 8.49
CA ARG A 115 -1.46 5.73 9.62
C ARG A 115 -1.25 7.24 9.73
N THR A 116 -2.33 7.94 10.09
CA THR A 116 -2.35 9.37 10.39
C THR A 116 -1.19 9.83 11.28
N LEU A 117 -0.52 10.89 10.87
CA LEU A 117 0.42 11.64 11.70
C LEU A 117 -0.34 12.50 12.72
N ALA A 118 0.15 12.50 13.95
CA ALA A 118 -0.33 13.38 14.99
C ALA A 118 -0.07 14.84 14.61
N THR A 119 -1.15 15.61 14.43
CA THR A 119 -1.11 17.03 14.07
C THR A 119 -1.79 17.84 15.18
N HIS A 120 -3.05 18.23 14.99
CA HIS A 120 -3.88 18.84 16.03
C HIS A 120 -4.32 17.81 17.09
N ALA A 121 -4.32 16.52 16.74
CA ALA A 121 -4.60 15.40 17.61
C ALA A 121 -3.84 14.16 17.12
N LEU A 122 -3.62 13.19 18.02
CA LEU A 122 -3.18 11.85 17.66
C LEU A 122 -4.33 11.08 17.02
N SER A 123 -4.03 10.32 15.98
CA SER A 123 -4.90 9.25 15.50
C SER A 123 -4.09 7.98 15.24
N ILE A 124 -4.67 6.84 15.59
CA ILE A 124 -4.11 5.52 15.29
C ILE A 124 -4.60 4.97 13.94
N PHE A 125 -5.51 5.67 13.28
CA PHE A 125 -6.26 5.18 12.13
C PHE A 125 -5.58 5.54 10.79
N ALA A 126 -6.08 4.96 9.70
CA ALA A 126 -5.45 5.06 8.38
C ALA A 126 -5.56 6.44 7.76
N ASP A 127 -4.42 6.93 7.29
CA ASP A 127 -4.30 7.75 6.09
C ASP A 127 -2.85 7.61 5.58
N HIS A 128 -2.48 8.30 4.50
CA HIS A 128 -1.15 8.20 3.88
C HIS A 128 -0.17 9.28 4.34
N SER A 129 -0.51 10.10 5.34
CA SER A 129 0.32 11.24 5.74
C SER A 129 1.74 10.86 6.15
N ASP A 130 1.92 9.66 6.71
CA ASP A 130 3.22 9.11 7.10
C ASP A 130 4.07 8.70 5.89
N VAL A 131 3.50 7.93 4.96
CA VAL A 131 4.18 7.50 3.73
C VAL A 131 4.49 8.71 2.85
N MET A 132 3.56 9.67 2.76
CA MET A 132 3.77 10.91 2.02
C MET A 132 4.87 11.78 2.61
N ALA A 133 5.11 11.72 3.93
CA ALA A 133 6.24 12.38 4.58
C ALA A 133 7.59 11.71 4.27
N ALA A 134 7.60 10.47 3.76
CA ALA A 134 8.79 9.73 3.37
C ALA A 134 9.06 9.74 1.85
N ARG A 135 8.21 10.36 1.02
CA ARG A 135 8.27 10.28 -0.46
C ARG A 135 9.56 10.78 -1.10
N GLN A 136 10.30 11.64 -0.40
CA GLN A 136 11.54 12.26 -0.87
C GLN A 136 12.81 11.53 -0.41
N THR A 137 12.69 10.43 0.34
CA THR A 137 13.82 9.67 0.91
C THR A 137 14.67 8.97 -0.16
N GLY A 138 14.08 8.73 -1.35
CA GLY A 138 14.67 7.88 -2.39
C GLY A 138 14.18 6.42 -2.35
N CYS A 139 13.31 6.06 -1.40
CA CYS A 139 12.64 4.77 -1.46
C CYS A 139 11.60 4.73 -2.59
N ALA A 140 11.45 3.56 -3.20
CA ALA A 140 10.27 3.26 -4.00
C ALA A 140 9.06 3.12 -3.07
N LEU A 141 7.90 3.62 -3.49
CA LEU A 141 6.66 3.57 -2.74
C LEU A 141 5.65 2.69 -3.48
N LEU A 142 5.35 1.51 -2.92
CA LEU A 142 4.46 0.50 -3.52
C LEU A 142 3.21 0.33 -2.66
N ALA A 143 2.05 0.65 -3.21
CA ALA A 143 0.76 0.63 -2.53
C ALA A 143 -0.03 -0.65 -2.84
N SER A 144 -0.56 -1.31 -1.81
CA SER A 144 -1.59 -2.36 -1.93
C SER A 144 -2.93 -1.89 -1.38
N GLY A 145 -4.02 -2.32 -2.02
CA GLY A 145 -5.39 -1.92 -1.68
C GLY A 145 -6.22 -2.99 -0.95
N SER A 146 -5.77 -4.24 -0.93
CA SER A 146 -6.49 -5.36 -0.30
C SER A 146 -5.54 -6.28 0.46
N VAL A 147 -6.09 -7.20 1.28
CA VAL A 147 -5.31 -8.19 2.02
C VAL A 147 -4.49 -9.09 1.06
N GLN A 148 -5.08 -9.52 -0.06
CA GLN A 148 -4.38 -10.29 -1.09
C GLN A 148 -3.26 -9.48 -1.74
N GLU A 149 -3.51 -8.22 -2.09
CA GLU A 149 -2.47 -7.36 -2.67
C GLU A 149 -1.35 -7.08 -1.66
N ALA A 150 -1.66 -6.92 -0.37
CA ALA A 150 -0.66 -6.72 0.67
C ALA A 150 0.26 -7.95 0.80
N HIS A 151 -0.34 -9.15 0.76
CA HIS A 151 0.39 -10.41 0.73
C HIS A 151 1.33 -10.51 -0.48
N ASP A 152 0.79 -10.25 -1.67
CA ASP A 152 1.52 -10.38 -2.94
C ASP A 152 2.63 -9.32 -3.06
N PHE A 153 2.34 -8.08 -2.68
CA PHE A 153 3.28 -6.96 -2.80
C PHE A 153 4.38 -6.99 -1.75
N ALA A 154 4.21 -7.73 -0.65
CA ALA A 154 5.32 -8.05 0.23
C ALA A 154 6.42 -8.84 -0.51
N LEU A 155 6.04 -9.84 -1.32
CA LEU A 155 7.01 -10.61 -2.13
C LEU A 155 7.53 -9.81 -3.31
N VAL A 156 6.64 -9.12 -4.04
CA VAL A 156 7.03 -8.31 -5.21
C VAL A 156 8.02 -7.23 -4.81
N ALA A 157 7.82 -6.52 -3.68
CA ALA A 157 8.76 -5.53 -3.19
C ALA A 157 10.13 -6.14 -2.86
N GLN A 158 10.15 -7.30 -2.17
CA GLN A 158 11.37 -8.01 -1.81
C GLN A 158 12.15 -8.48 -3.05
N ALA A 159 11.47 -9.00 -4.06
CA ALA A 159 12.10 -9.42 -5.31
C ALA A 159 12.59 -8.23 -6.15
N ALA A 160 11.76 -7.18 -6.29
CA ALA A 160 12.09 -6.00 -7.09
C ALA A 160 13.25 -5.18 -6.49
N THR A 161 13.36 -5.10 -5.16
CA THR A 161 14.46 -4.38 -4.51
C THR A 161 15.83 -5.03 -4.75
N LEU A 162 15.89 -6.36 -4.90
CA LEU A 162 17.13 -7.09 -5.22
C LEU A 162 17.64 -6.74 -6.63
N GLY A 163 16.75 -6.66 -7.62
CA GLY A 163 17.09 -6.32 -9.01
C GLY A 163 17.37 -4.83 -9.22
N SER A 164 16.49 -3.98 -8.71
CA SER A 164 16.60 -2.52 -8.87
C SER A 164 17.65 -1.88 -7.97
N ARG A 165 18.00 -2.52 -6.84
CA ARG A 165 18.78 -1.96 -5.73
C ARG A 165 18.18 -0.71 -5.07
N ILE A 166 16.93 -0.39 -5.41
CA ILE A 166 16.18 0.69 -4.76
C ILE A 166 15.44 0.09 -3.57
N PRO A 167 15.53 0.67 -2.36
CA PRO A 167 14.76 0.19 -1.22
C PRO A 167 13.26 0.51 -1.40
N PHE A 168 12.39 -0.40 -0.98
CA PHE A 168 10.94 -0.29 -1.10
C PHE A 168 10.29 -0.01 0.26
N ILE A 169 9.33 0.92 0.26
CA ILE A 169 8.29 1.03 1.28
C ILE A 169 7.04 0.42 0.63
N HIS A 170 6.76 -0.83 0.98
CA HIS A 170 5.47 -1.44 0.71
C HIS A 170 4.48 -0.98 1.78
N PHE A 171 3.37 -0.37 1.39
CA PHE A 171 2.39 0.13 2.33
C PHE A 171 0.95 -0.22 1.95
N PHE A 172 0.12 -0.30 2.97
CA PHE A 172 -1.30 -0.63 2.92
C PHE A 172 -2.03 0.09 4.04
N ASP A 173 -3.34 0.26 3.93
CA ASP A 173 -4.08 1.15 4.81
C ASP A 173 -4.24 0.55 6.21
N GLY A 174 -3.74 1.26 7.22
CA GLY A 174 -3.84 0.86 8.63
C GLY A 174 -5.30 0.66 9.09
N PHE A 175 -5.54 -0.42 9.81
CA PHE A 175 -6.88 -0.95 10.12
C PHE A 175 -7.65 -1.42 8.88
N ARG A 176 -7.88 -0.55 7.89
CA ARG A 176 -8.79 -0.87 6.78
C ARG A 176 -8.32 -2.01 5.91
N THR A 177 -7.02 -2.15 5.70
CA THR A 177 -6.42 -3.36 5.10
C THR A 177 -5.67 -4.17 6.15
N SER A 178 -4.98 -3.52 7.09
CA SER A 178 -4.11 -4.24 8.03
C SER A 178 -4.85 -5.12 9.04
N HIS A 179 -6.11 -4.81 9.35
CA HIS A 179 -6.95 -5.56 10.30
C HIS A 179 -8.24 -6.12 9.67
N GLU A 180 -8.47 -5.88 8.38
CA GLU A 180 -9.51 -6.59 7.64
C GLU A 180 -9.08 -8.05 7.51
N VAL A 181 -9.92 -8.97 7.97
CA VAL A 181 -9.75 -10.40 7.73
C VAL A 181 -10.38 -10.73 6.39
N ASN A 182 -9.65 -11.37 5.50
CA ASN A 182 -10.13 -11.76 4.18
C ASN A 182 -9.64 -13.17 3.81
N LYS A 183 -10.39 -13.86 2.95
CA LYS A 183 -9.96 -15.13 2.35
C LYS A 183 -9.01 -14.83 1.20
N ILE A 184 -7.77 -15.31 1.31
CA ILE A 184 -6.72 -15.07 0.31
C ILE A 184 -6.08 -16.37 -0.16
N GLU A 185 -5.47 -16.32 -1.34
CA GLU A 185 -4.58 -17.38 -1.84
C GLU A 185 -3.19 -17.22 -1.21
N GLU A 186 -2.77 -18.21 -0.42
CA GLU A 186 -1.45 -18.25 0.21
C GLU A 186 -0.35 -18.49 -0.84
N LEU A 187 0.78 -17.80 -0.66
CA LEU A 187 2.01 -18.03 -1.43
C LEU A 187 2.78 -19.15 -0.73
N ALA A 188 3.02 -20.20 -1.48
CA ALA A 188 3.82 -21.31 -1.01
C ALA A 188 5.30 -20.93 -0.97
N ASP A 189 6.12 -21.69 -0.24
CA ASP A 189 7.56 -21.41 -0.16
C ASP A 189 8.23 -21.57 -1.53
N GLU A 190 7.70 -22.44 -2.41
CA GLU A 190 8.14 -22.56 -3.79
C GLU A 190 7.89 -21.29 -4.61
N ASP A 191 6.79 -20.56 -4.34
CA ASP A 191 6.52 -19.27 -4.99
C ASP A 191 7.55 -18.21 -4.54
N LEU A 192 7.88 -18.20 -3.24
CA LEU A 192 8.89 -17.30 -2.67
C LEU A 192 10.27 -17.59 -3.27
N LEU A 193 10.68 -18.85 -3.31
CA LEU A 193 11.96 -19.29 -3.89
C LEU A 193 12.03 -18.96 -5.39
N ALA A 194 10.96 -19.18 -6.15
CA ALA A 194 10.93 -18.87 -7.58
C ALA A 194 11.01 -17.36 -7.88
N MET A 195 10.63 -16.51 -6.93
CA MET A 195 10.68 -15.05 -7.06
C MET A 195 11.99 -14.44 -6.58
N LEU A 196 12.74 -15.12 -5.70
CA LEU A 196 13.98 -14.60 -5.12
C LEU A 196 15.19 -15.19 -5.84
N ASP A 197 15.85 -14.33 -6.62
CA ASP A 197 17.01 -14.72 -7.42
C ASP A 197 18.27 -14.84 -6.57
N ASP A 198 18.80 -16.05 -6.47
CA ASP A 198 20.02 -16.35 -5.72
C ASP A 198 21.22 -15.52 -6.17
N GLU A 199 21.38 -15.24 -7.47
CA GLU A 199 22.49 -14.43 -7.97
C GLU A 199 22.40 -12.99 -7.46
N LEU A 200 21.18 -12.43 -7.40
CA LEU A 200 20.96 -11.09 -6.85
C LEU A 200 21.17 -11.04 -5.33
N ILE A 201 20.80 -12.10 -4.62
CA ILE A 201 21.08 -12.24 -3.18
C ILE A 201 22.59 -12.33 -2.95
N PHE A 202 23.32 -13.16 -3.71
CA PHE A 202 24.77 -13.23 -3.62
C PHE A 202 25.42 -11.90 -3.99
N ALA A 203 24.89 -11.16 -4.95
CA ALA A 203 25.37 -9.83 -5.28
C ALA A 203 25.17 -8.85 -4.12
N HIS A 204 24.04 -8.91 -3.40
CA HIS A 204 23.80 -8.15 -2.17
C HIS A 204 24.84 -8.47 -1.10
N ARG A 205 25.04 -9.75 -0.80
CA ARG A 205 26.05 -10.21 0.16
C ARG A 205 27.48 -9.84 -0.25
N ALA A 206 27.78 -9.88 -1.55
CA ALA A 206 29.06 -9.44 -2.11
C ALA A 206 29.29 -7.93 -2.00
N ARG A 207 28.34 -7.14 -1.47
CA ARG A 207 28.55 -5.74 -1.12
C ARG A 207 28.61 -5.53 0.40
N ALA A 208 28.64 -6.58 1.22
CA ALA A 208 28.77 -6.44 2.66
C ALA A 208 30.10 -5.78 3.08
N LEU A 209 30.08 -5.10 4.22
CA LEU A 209 31.29 -4.70 4.94
C LEU A 209 31.93 -5.95 5.56
N THR A 210 33.15 -6.27 5.13
CA THR A 210 33.94 -7.39 5.65
C THR A 210 35.42 -6.98 5.77
N PRO A 211 36.14 -7.41 6.82
CA PRO A 211 37.57 -7.17 6.94
C PRO A 211 38.40 -7.81 5.83
N ASP A 212 37.90 -8.86 5.16
CA ASP A 212 38.63 -9.55 4.09
C ASP A 212 38.63 -8.77 2.77
N ARG A 213 37.65 -7.88 2.58
CA ARG A 213 37.53 -6.98 1.43
C ARG A 213 36.94 -5.64 1.89
N PRO A 214 37.73 -4.81 2.60
CA PRO A 214 37.22 -3.63 3.25
C PRO A 214 36.86 -2.55 2.22
N VAL A 215 35.76 -1.85 2.47
CA VAL A 215 35.35 -0.65 1.74
C VAL A 215 34.93 0.43 2.73
N ILE A 216 35.01 1.69 2.32
CA ILE A 216 34.54 2.83 3.11
C ILE A 216 33.21 3.31 2.55
N ARG A 217 32.24 3.58 3.44
CA ARG A 217 30.92 4.14 3.11
C ARG A 217 30.57 5.26 4.07
N GLY A 218 29.64 6.13 3.66
CA GLY A 218 29.18 7.23 4.50
C GLY A 218 30.24 8.30 4.77
N THR A 219 31.13 8.57 3.80
CA THR A 219 32.11 9.65 3.88
C THR A 219 31.46 11.02 4.02
N ALA A 220 32.17 11.99 4.60
CA ALA A 220 31.84 13.40 4.45
C ALA A 220 32.41 13.92 3.12
N GLN A 221 31.58 14.56 2.29
CA GLN A 221 31.97 15.10 0.99
C GLN A 221 31.76 16.61 0.96
N ASN A 222 32.70 17.32 0.32
CA ASN A 222 32.63 18.76 0.10
C ASN A 222 31.79 19.08 -1.16
N PRO A 223 31.47 20.37 -1.41
CA PRO A 223 30.68 20.79 -2.58
C PRO A 223 31.31 20.46 -3.94
N ASP A 224 32.61 20.16 -3.98
CA ASP A 224 33.34 19.80 -5.19
C ASP A 224 32.97 18.41 -5.76
N ALA A 225 32.45 17.51 -4.94
CA ALA A 225 32.10 16.14 -5.33
C ALA A 225 30.67 15.70 -4.99
N PHE A 226 30.04 16.31 -3.97
CA PHE A 226 28.76 15.83 -3.45
C PHE A 226 27.66 15.80 -4.52
N PHE A 227 27.54 16.84 -5.33
CA PHE A 227 26.45 16.92 -6.32
C PHE A 227 26.60 15.83 -7.39
N GLN A 228 27.81 15.64 -7.91
CA GLN A 228 28.11 14.61 -8.90
C GLN A 228 27.85 13.20 -8.34
N ALA A 229 28.25 12.95 -7.08
CA ALA A 229 27.99 11.68 -6.42
C ALA A 229 26.49 11.45 -6.18
N ARG A 230 25.72 12.52 -5.89
CA ARG A 230 24.27 12.42 -5.68
C ARG A 230 23.52 12.03 -6.95
N GLU A 231 23.92 12.57 -8.10
CA GLU A 231 23.32 12.28 -9.42
C GLU A 231 23.76 10.93 -10.01
N ALA A 232 24.82 10.32 -9.48
CA ALA A 232 25.34 9.04 -9.98
C ALA A 232 24.34 7.87 -9.80
N CYS A 233 23.30 8.02 -8.98
CA CYS A 233 22.28 6.99 -8.79
C CYS A 233 21.15 7.03 -9.83
N ASN A 234 21.07 8.05 -10.70
CA ASN A 234 19.91 8.29 -11.57
C ASN A 234 19.53 7.09 -12.44
N GLY A 235 20.53 6.34 -12.95
CA GLY A 235 20.27 5.14 -13.76
C GLY A 235 19.50 4.03 -13.01
N PHE A 236 19.70 3.89 -11.69
CA PHE A 236 18.98 2.91 -10.87
C PHE A 236 17.50 3.31 -10.70
N TYR A 237 17.24 4.59 -10.48
CA TYR A 237 15.88 5.11 -10.33
C TYR A 237 15.10 5.07 -11.65
N ALA A 238 15.76 5.40 -12.76
CA ALA A 238 15.16 5.32 -14.09
C ALA A 238 14.80 3.87 -14.50
N ALA A 239 15.60 2.88 -14.10
CA ALA A 239 15.36 1.47 -14.40
C ALA A 239 14.35 0.80 -13.44
N CYS A 240 14.14 1.36 -12.24
CA CYS A 240 13.32 0.74 -11.20
C CYS A 240 11.87 0.42 -11.63
N PRO A 241 11.13 1.30 -12.33
CA PRO A 241 9.79 0.96 -12.84
C PRO A 241 9.77 -0.28 -13.74
N GLY A 242 10.75 -0.40 -14.64
CA GLY A 242 10.88 -1.56 -15.54
C GLY A 242 11.12 -2.86 -14.77
N PHE A 243 12.08 -2.85 -13.83
CA PHE A 243 12.34 -4.01 -12.96
C PHE A 243 11.10 -4.43 -12.17
N LEU A 244 10.34 -3.47 -11.65
CA LEU A 244 9.11 -3.77 -10.93
C LEU A 244 8.06 -4.40 -11.84
N GLN A 245 7.86 -3.86 -13.05
CA GLN A 245 6.89 -4.40 -14.00
C GLN A 245 7.27 -5.82 -14.43
N GLU A 246 8.55 -6.08 -14.71
CA GLU A 246 9.05 -7.44 -15.00
C GLU A 246 8.82 -8.40 -13.83
N THR A 247 9.03 -7.92 -12.60
CA THR A 247 8.77 -8.68 -11.38
C THR A 247 7.28 -9.01 -11.23
N MET A 248 6.39 -8.04 -11.48
CA MET A 248 4.94 -8.25 -11.49
C MET A 248 4.50 -9.24 -12.58
N ASP A 249 5.09 -9.16 -13.77
CA ASP A 249 4.78 -10.08 -14.88
C ASP A 249 5.27 -11.51 -14.58
N ARG A 250 6.43 -11.67 -13.92
CA ARG A 250 6.89 -12.97 -13.42
C ARG A 250 5.98 -13.52 -12.33
N PHE A 251 5.57 -12.66 -11.39
CA PHE A 251 4.61 -13.03 -10.35
C PHE A 251 3.31 -13.55 -10.98
N ALA A 252 2.77 -12.85 -11.98
CA ALA A 252 1.56 -13.26 -12.69
C ALA A 252 1.68 -14.64 -13.36
N LYS A 253 2.85 -14.98 -13.91
CA LYS A 253 3.09 -16.31 -14.50
C LYS A 253 3.07 -17.43 -13.46
N LEU A 254 3.51 -17.15 -12.24
CA LEU A 254 3.55 -18.11 -11.14
C LEU A 254 2.17 -18.25 -10.48
N THR A 255 1.50 -17.12 -10.23
CA THR A 255 0.32 -17.05 -9.37
C THR A 255 -0.99 -16.97 -10.14
N GLY A 256 -0.96 -16.51 -11.38
CA GLY A 256 -2.15 -16.14 -12.16
C GLY A 256 -2.66 -14.72 -11.89
N ARG A 257 -2.08 -14.00 -10.91
CA ARG A 257 -2.53 -12.65 -10.51
C ARG A 257 -1.62 -11.60 -11.12
N ALA A 258 -2.15 -10.84 -12.08
CA ALA A 258 -1.41 -9.84 -12.82
C ALA A 258 -1.59 -8.43 -12.23
N TYR A 259 -0.50 -7.67 -12.25
CA TYR A 259 -0.46 -6.30 -11.76
C TYR A 259 0.29 -5.39 -12.73
N LYS A 260 -0.09 -4.11 -12.75
CA LYS A 260 0.61 -3.05 -13.47
C LYS A 260 1.02 -1.94 -12.52
N LEU A 261 2.04 -1.17 -12.90
CA LEU A 261 2.47 0.02 -12.13
C LEU A 261 1.30 0.99 -11.88
N PHE A 262 0.49 1.15 -12.92
CA PHE A 262 -0.78 1.88 -12.93
C PHE A 262 -1.84 0.94 -13.52
N ASP A 263 -2.84 0.60 -12.73
CA ASP A 263 -3.79 -0.47 -13.05
C ASP A 263 -5.18 0.11 -13.28
N TYR A 264 -5.60 0.14 -14.55
CA TYR A 264 -6.88 0.71 -14.99
C TYR A 264 -7.99 -0.33 -14.97
N HIS A 265 -9.16 0.07 -14.45
CA HIS A 265 -10.40 -0.70 -14.51
C HIS A 265 -11.56 0.23 -14.86
N GLY A 266 -12.41 -0.14 -15.81
CA GLY A 266 -13.54 0.70 -16.23
C GLY A 266 -13.90 0.51 -17.70
N ASP A 267 -14.73 1.44 -18.21
CA ASP A 267 -15.10 1.47 -19.62
C ASP A 267 -13.87 1.79 -20.50
N PRO A 268 -13.54 0.98 -21.53
CA PRO A 268 -12.43 1.28 -22.45
C PRO A 268 -12.52 2.66 -23.14
N GLU A 269 -13.72 3.24 -23.19
CA GLU A 269 -14.02 4.58 -23.70
C GLU A 269 -14.42 5.56 -22.57
N ALA A 270 -13.96 5.34 -21.33
CA ALA A 270 -14.31 6.21 -20.20
C ALA A 270 -13.99 7.68 -20.47
N GLU A 271 -14.91 8.55 -20.04
CA GLU A 271 -14.77 10.01 -20.15
C GLU A 271 -14.34 10.63 -18.83
N ARG A 272 -14.67 9.97 -17.71
CA ARG A 272 -14.36 10.41 -16.34
C ARG A 272 -13.62 9.31 -15.61
N VAL A 273 -12.45 9.61 -15.04
CA VAL A 273 -11.64 8.63 -14.30
C VAL A 273 -11.25 9.15 -12.93
N ALA A 274 -11.39 8.31 -11.90
CA ALA A 274 -10.84 8.56 -10.57
C ALA A 274 -9.44 7.93 -10.45
N ILE A 275 -8.47 8.65 -9.89
CA ILE A 275 -7.09 8.20 -9.69
C ILE A 275 -6.79 8.21 -8.19
N LEU A 276 -6.42 7.05 -7.63
CA LEU A 276 -6.16 6.91 -6.21
C LEU A 276 -5.31 5.69 -5.86
N MET A 277 -4.94 5.59 -4.58
CA MET A 277 -4.03 4.61 -4.00
C MET A 277 -4.67 3.93 -2.79
N GLY A 278 -4.22 2.72 -2.45
CA GLY A 278 -4.67 2.01 -1.24
C GLY A 278 -6.11 1.49 -1.34
N SER A 279 -6.75 1.29 -0.18
CA SER A 279 -8.01 0.53 -0.08
C SER A 279 -9.20 1.24 -0.69
N GLY A 280 -9.21 2.58 -0.71
CA GLY A 280 -10.28 3.34 -1.37
C GLY A 280 -10.41 3.03 -2.86
N ALA A 281 -9.35 2.52 -3.48
CA ALA A 281 -9.34 2.13 -4.88
C ALA A 281 -10.19 0.86 -5.14
N GLU A 282 -10.33 -0.01 -4.15
CA GLU A 282 -11.17 -1.22 -4.23
C GLU A 282 -12.66 -0.86 -4.14
N THR A 283 -13.05 0.02 -3.22
CA THR A 283 -14.43 0.57 -3.15
C THR A 283 -14.78 1.35 -4.42
N THR A 284 -13.80 2.07 -4.98
CA THR A 284 -13.99 2.77 -6.25
C THR A 284 -14.17 1.79 -7.41
N HIS A 285 -13.41 0.69 -7.44
CA HIS A 285 -13.58 -0.38 -8.44
C HIS A 285 -15.00 -0.96 -8.40
N GLU A 286 -15.47 -1.35 -7.22
CA GLU A 286 -16.82 -1.91 -7.04
C GLU A 286 -17.91 -0.91 -7.46
N THR A 287 -17.73 0.37 -7.12
CA THR A 287 -18.68 1.42 -7.53
C THR A 287 -18.63 1.68 -9.03
N VAL A 288 -17.44 1.61 -9.66
CA VAL A 288 -17.30 1.70 -11.12
C VAL A 288 -18.08 0.56 -11.78
N ASP A 289 -17.95 -0.69 -11.33
CA ASP A 289 -18.73 -1.81 -11.88
C ASP A 289 -20.24 -1.55 -11.81
N TRP A 290 -20.71 -1.01 -10.69
CA TRP A 290 -22.12 -0.64 -10.50
C TRP A 290 -22.59 0.50 -11.43
N LEU A 291 -21.72 1.47 -11.72
CA LEU A 291 -21.96 2.58 -12.66
C LEU A 291 -21.92 2.11 -14.13
N LEU A 292 -21.01 1.18 -14.47
CA LEU A 292 -20.95 0.57 -15.79
C LEU A 292 -22.25 -0.18 -16.12
N GLY A 293 -22.80 -0.92 -15.15
CA GLY A 293 -24.11 -1.57 -15.26
C GLY A 293 -25.29 -0.60 -15.53
N ARG A 294 -25.07 0.70 -15.32
CA ARG A 294 -26.04 1.79 -15.59
C ARG A 294 -25.71 2.59 -16.85
N GLY A 295 -24.70 2.19 -17.61
CA GLY A 295 -24.30 2.82 -18.88
C GLY A 295 -23.43 4.06 -18.71
N GLU A 296 -22.85 4.30 -17.53
CA GLU A 296 -21.92 5.41 -17.34
C GLU A 296 -20.52 5.08 -17.86
N LYS A 297 -19.92 6.00 -18.62
CA LYS A 297 -18.55 5.89 -19.14
C LYS A 297 -17.52 6.36 -18.11
N VAL A 298 -17.28 5.53 -17.10
CA VAL A 298 -16.38 5.84 -15.98
C VAL A 298 -15.28 4.79 -15.81
N GLY A 299 -14.21 5.16 -15.11
CA GLY A 299 -13.17 4.22 -14.71
C GLY A 299 -12.39 4.65 -13.48
N VAL A 300 -11.54 3.76 -13.00
CA VAL A 300 -10.60 3.97 -11.90
C VAL A 300 -9.19 3.58 -12.34
N LEU A 301 -8.22 4.43 -12.04
CA LEU A 301 -6.80 4.11 -12.16
C LEU A 301 -6.21 3.94 -10.77
N ARG A 302 -5.75 2.73 -10.49
CA ARG A 302 -5.14 2.36 -9.21
C ARG A 302 -3.63 2.52 -9.33
N VAL A 303 -3.07 3.46 -8.58
CA VAL A 303 -1.62 3.72 -8.60
C VAL A 303 -0.97 2.72 -7.65
N ARG A 304 -0.19 1.79 -8.21
CA ARG A 304 0.55 0.78 -7.42
C ARG A 304 1.94 1.29 -7.11
N LEU A 305 2.69 1.70 -8.12
CA LEU A 305 3.99 2.34 -7.95
C LEU A 305 3.81 3.86 -7.90
N PHE A 306 3.84 4.44 -6.70
CA PHE A 306 3.79 5.89 -6.54
C PHE A 306 5.17 6.55 -6.72
N ARG A 307 6.24 5.86 -6.33
CA ARG A 307 7.63 6.29 -6.58
C ARG A 307 8.52 5.12 -6.97
N PRO A 308 9.42 5.27 -7.95
CA PRO A 308 9.50 6.38 -8.92
C PRO A 308 8.24 6.46 -9.78
N PHE A 309 7.74 7.67 -10.04
CA PHE A 309 6.53 7.86 -10.83
C PHE A 309 6.87 7.77 -12.33
N SER A 310 6.46 6.69 -13.00
CA SER A 310 6.71 6.52 -14.43
C SER A 310 5.67 7.26 -15.28
N VAL A 311 6.07 8.39 -15.86
CA VAL A 311 5.18 9.26 -16.66
C VAL A 311 4.62 8.51 -17.87
N ALA A 312 5.46 7.74 -18.58
CA ALA A 312 5.04 7.00 -19.77
C ALA A 312 4.00 5.91 -19.43
N ASP A 313 4.28 5.09 -18.41
CA ASP A 313 3.35 4.03 -18.00
C ASP A 313 2.05 4.61 -17.45
N PHE A 314 2.10 5.76 -16.75
CA PHE A 314 0.91 6.45 -16.24
C PHE A 314 -0.04 6.89 -17.35
N VAL A 315 0.45 7.63 -18.34
CA VAL A 315 -0.42 8.14 -19.41
C VAL A 315 -0.91 7.04 -20.35
N GLN A 316 -0.12 5.99 -20.56
CA GLN A 316 -0.51 4.83 -21.38
C GLN A 316 -1.58 3.97 -20.70
N ALA A 317 -1.67 3.99 -19.37
CA ALA A 317 -2.71 3.26 -18.65
C ALA A 317 -4.10 3.92 -18.73
N LEU A 318 -4.21 5.18 -19.18
CA LEU A 318 -5.47 5.91 -19.26
C LEU A 318 -6.07 5.87 -20.68
N PRO A 319 -7.40 5.71 -20.83
CA PRO A 319 -8.04 5.81 -22.13
C PRO A 319 -7.88 7.19 -22.80
N ALA A 320 -7.67 7.20 -24.12
CA ALA A 320 -7.56 8.43 -24.91
C ALA A 320 -8.88 9.24 -24.96
N THR A 321 -10.00 8.64 -24.54
CA THR A 321 -11.32 9.28 -24.45
C THR A 321 -11.52 10.12 -23.19
N VAL A 322 -10.64 9.97 -22.19
CA VAL A 322 -10.77 10.68 -20.91
C VAL A 322 -10.79 12.19 -21.12
N ARG A 323 -11.77 12.85 -20.49
CA ARG A 323 -11.95 14.31 -20.50
C ARG A 323 -11.82 14.93 -19.13
N SER A 324 -12.05 14.16 -18.07
CA SER A 324 -11.96 14.65 -16.70
C SER A 324 -11.39 13.60 -15.75
N LEU A 325 -10.50 14.05 -14.87
CA LEU A 325 -9.79 13.26 -13.87
C LEU A 325 -10.09 13.81 -12.48
N ALA A 326 -10.47 12.94 -11.54
CA ALA A 326 -10.45 13.24 -10.12
C ALA A 326 -9.28 12.52 -9.46
N VAL A 327 -8.34 13.26 -8.90
CA VAL A 327 -7.22 12.68 -8.14
C VAL A 327 -7.55 12.76 -6.67
N LEU A 328 -7.63 11.59 -6.01
CA LEU A 328 -8.01 11.49 -4.61
C LEU A 328 -6.79 11.16 -3.74
N ASP A 329 -6.42 12.11 -2.89
CA ASP A 329 -5.34 11.97 -1.93
C ASP A 329 -5.90 11.59 -0.55
N ARG A 330 -5.33 10.53 0.06
CA ARG A 330 -5.62 10.15 1.44
C ARG A 330 -4.63 10.83 2.40
N THR A 331 -4.37 12.12 2.21
CA THR A 331 -3.48 12.92 3.08
C THR A 331 -3.89 14.39 3.01
N LYS A 332 -3.37 15.21 3.93
CA LYS A 332 -3.49 16.67 3.89
C LYS A 332 -2.13 17.32 4.04
N GLU A 333 -1.72 18.12 3.05
CA GLU A 333 -0.59 19.06 3.17
C GLU A 333 -1.09 20.50 3.34
N PRO A 334 -1.22 21.02 4.58
CA PRO A 334 -1.74 22.38 4.81
C PRO A 334 -0.87 23.45 4.11
N GLY A 335 -1.49 24.27 3.28
CA GLY A 335 -0.81 25.36 2.56
C GLY A 335 -0.10 24.94 1.26
N ALA A 336 -0.09 23.65 0.93
CA ALA A 336 0.38 23.19 -0.37
C ALA A 336 -0.59 23.61 -1.48
N VAL A 337 -0.07 23.77 -2.71
CA VAL A 337 -0.87 24.05 -3.90
C VAL A 337 -1.78 22.87 -4.29
N GLY A 338 -1.50 21.69 -3.78
CA GLY A 338 -2.27 20.47 -3.91
C GLY A 338 -1.65 19.35 -3.08
N ASP A 339 -2.35 18.23 -2.91
CA ASP A 339 -1.80 17.06 -2.23
C ASP A 339 -0.89 16.26 -3.18
N PRO A 340 -0.03 15.35 -2.66
CA PRO A 340 1.08 14.77 -3.43
C PRO A 340 0.69 14.08 -4.74
N LEU A 341 -0.32 13.19 -4.73
CA LEU A 341 -0.70 12.46 -5.93
C LEU A 341 -1.28 13.40 -6.99
N TYR A 342 -2.12 14.35 -6.59
CA TYR A 342 -2.62 15.39 -7.50
C TYR A 342 -1.49 16.18 -8.15
N MET A 343 -0.49 16.62 -7.37
CA MET A 343 0.65 17.37 -7.92
C MET A 343 1.46 16.53 -8.92
N ASP A 344 1.65 15.23 -8.65
CA ASP A 344 2.35 14.33 -9.57
C ASP A 344 1.56 14.08 -10.84
N VAL A 345 0.23 13.89 -10.76
CA VAL A 345 -0.63 13.71 -11.93
C VAL A 345 -0.60 14.94 -12.84
N VAL A 346 -0.77 16.14 -12.27
CA VAL A 346 -0.71 17.39 -13.04
C VAL A 346 0.65 17.55 -13.71
N THR A 347 1.74 17.24 -12.99
CA THR A 347 3.10 17.32 -13.54
C THR A 347 3.32 16.27 -14.63
N ALA A 348 2.86 15.03 -14.43
CA ALA A 348 3.02 13.94 -15.38
C ALA A 348 2.26 14.18 -16.68
N LEU A 349 1.04 14.71 -16.63
CA LEU A 349 0.29 15.08 -17.83
C LEU A 349 1.03 16.16 -18.64
N ARG A 350 1.57 17.16 -17.94
CA ARG A 350 2.33 18.24 -18.57
C ARG A 350 3.62 17.73 -19.22
N GLU A 351 4.40 16.94 -18.49
CA GLU A 351 5.64 16.33 -18.99
C GLU A 351 5.37 15.39 -20.16
N ALA A 352 4.35 14.54 -20.08
CA ALA A 352 3.96 13.66 -21.16
C ALA A 352 3.59 14.44 -22.43
N ARG A 353 2.89 15.56 -22.30
CA ARG A 353 2.58 16.42 -23.44
C ARG A 353 3.85 17.03 -24.05
N ASP A 354 4.72 17.60 -23.22
CA ASP A 354 5.94 18.26 -23.69
C ASP A 354 6.93 17.24 -24.32
N GLN A 355 6.85 15.96 -23.93
CA GLN A 355 7.60 14.83 -24.50
C GLN A 355 6.90 14.16 -25.70
N GLY A 356 5.69 14.57 -26.08
CA GLY A 356 4.92 13.97 -27.18
C GLY A 356 4.35 12.58 -26.86
N LEU A 357 4.25 12.22 -25.58
CA LEU A 357 3.66 10.98 -25.07
C LEU A 357 2.16 11.09 -24.76
N SER A 358 1.61 12.32 -24.70
CA SER A 358 0.19 12.54 -24.41
C SER A 358 -0.71 11.89 -25.48
N PRO A 359 -1.62 10.96 -25.11
CA PRO A 359 -2.58 10.38 -26.04
C PRO A 359 -3.73 11.34 -26.38
N TRP A 360 -3.87 12.45 -25.66
CA TRP A 360 -4.97 13.41 -25.86
C TRP A 360 -4.57 14.60 -26.72
N THR A 361 -5.46 14.99 -27.63
CA THR A 361 -5.37 16.26 -28.36
C THR A 361 -5.64 17.46 -27.43
N GLU A 362 -6.58 17.30 -26.51
CA GLU A 362 -6.90 18.27 -25.46
C GLU A 362 -6.69 17.59 -24.10
N GLU A 363 -5.82 18.17 -23.29
CA GLU A 363 -5.46 17.62 -21.98
C GLU A 363 -6.69 17.51 -21.07
N PRO A 364 -6.91 16.38 -20.39
CA PRO A 364 -8.08 16.19 -19.55
C PRO A 364 -8.07 17.19 -18.37
N ARG A 365 -9.25 17.66 -17.99
CA ARG A 365 -9.42 18.51 -16.81
C ARG A 365 -9.14 17.70 -15.56
N VAL A 366 -8.26 18.20 -14.69
CA VAL A 366 -7.93 17.54 -13.42
C VAL A 366 -8.52 18.31 -12.24
N VAL A 367 -9.19 17.59 -11.33
CA VAL A 367 -9.59 18.11 -10.02
C VAL A 367 -8.98 17.27 -8.90
N ALA A 368 -8.66 17.93 -7.79
CA ALA A 368 -8.12 17.34 -6.57
C ALA A 368 -9.25 17.12 -5.55
N GLY A 369 -9.24 15.96 -4.90
CA GLY A 369 -10.10 15.63 -3.79
C GLY A 369 -9.32 15.00 -2.64
N ARG A 370 -9.78 15.23 -1.40
CA ARG A 370 -9.28 14.54 -0.21
C ARG A 370 -10.35 13.65 0.39
N TYR A 371 -9.96 12.45 0.80
CA TYR A 371 -10.85 11.47 1.41
C TYR A 371 -10.17 10.74 2.58
N GLY A 372 -10.97 10.02 3.36
CA GLY A 372 -10.48 8.89 4.15
C GLY A 372 -9.47 9.18 5.26
N LEU A 373 -9.26 10.46 5.64
CA LEU A 373 -8.31 10.81 6.70
C LEU A 373 -8.70 10.15 8.02
N SER A 374 -7.73 9.55 8.70
CA SER A 374 -7.95 8.88 9.99
C SER A 374 -9.08 7.84 9.96
N SER A 375 -9.08 6.97 8.94
CA SER A 375 -10.12 5.97 8.66
C SER A 375 -11.54 6.54 8.59
N LYS A 376 -11.70 7.81 8.20
CA LYS A 376 -13.01 8.30 7.80
C LYS A 376 -13.55 7.40 6.69
N GLU A 377 -14.83 6.99 6.81
CA GLU A 377 -15.44 6.10 5.83
C GLU A 377 -15.39 6.71 4.43
N PHE A 378 -15.10 5.87 3.44
CA PHE A 378 -15.13 6.20 2.03
C PHE A 378 -15.91 5.12 1.32
N ASP A 379 -17.23 5.33 1.28
CA ASP A 379 -18.21 4.38 0.80
C ASP A 379 -18.60 4.65 -0.67
N PRO A 380 -19.45 3.82 -1.28
CA PRO A 380 -19.93 4.05 -2.65
C PRO A 380 -20.59 5.40 -2.88
N ALA A 381 -21.25 5.98 -1.86
CA ALA A 381 -21.85 7.31 -1.96
C ALA A 381 -20.80 8.40 -2.13
N CYS A 382 -19.66 8.28 -1.43
CA CYS A 382 -18.51 9.14 -1.64
C CYS A 382 -17.97 9.03 -3.07
N VAL A 383 -17.81 7.81 -3.60
CA VAL A 383 -17.31 7.59 -4.96
C VAL A 383 -18.27 8.16 -6.00
N LYS A 384 -19.57 7.91 -5.86
CA LYS A 384 -20.58 8.46 -6.77
C LYS A 384 -20.55 9.99 -6.77
N ALA A 385 -20.47 10.63 -5.60
CA ALA A 385 -20.38 12.07 -5.49
C ALA A 385 -19.16 12.64 -6.24
N VAL A 386 -18.03 11.92 -6.27
CA VAL A 386 -16.86 12.30 -7.08
C VAL A 386 -17.16 12.25 -8.57
N PHE A 387 -17.80 11.19 -9.07
CA PHE A 387 -18.15 11.08 -10.49
C PHE A 387 -19.25 12.06 -10.92
N ASP A 388 -20.21 12.34 -10.04
CA ASP A 388 -21.23 13.38 -10.24
C ASP A 388 -20.59 14.77 -10.30
N GLU A 389 -19.58 15.04 -9.47
CA GLU A 389 -18.82 16.29 -9.52
C GLU A 389 -18.08 16.42 -10.86
N LEU A 390 -17.41 15.35 -11.32
CA LEU A 390 -16.71 15.34 -12.62
C LEU A 390 -17.62 15.58 -13.82
N ALA A 391 -18.92 15.23 -13.71
CA ALA A 391 -19.91 15.45 -14.77
C ALA A 391 -20.35 16.92 -14.89
N LYS A 392 -20.05 17.77 -13.91
CA LYS A 392 -20.44 19.20 -13.95
C LYS A 392 -19.59 19.97 -14.97
N ASP A 393 -20.19 21.02 -15.53
CA ASP A 393 -19.48 21.97 -16.41
C ASP A 393 -18.30 22.64 -15.71
N LYS A 394 -18.46 22.92 -14.41
CA LYS A 394 -17.45 23.55 -13.54
C LYS A 394 -17.31 22.73 -12.25
N PRO A 395 -16.57 21.62 -12.27
CA PRO A 395 -16.36 20.81 -11.10
C PRO A 395 -15.59 21.61 -10.04
N LYS A 396 -15.95 21.41 -8.78
CA LYS A 396 -15.23 21.90 -7.62
C LYS A 396 -13.86 21.25 -7.61
N ASN A 397 -12.81 22.07 -7.63
CA ASN A 397 -11.45 21.63 -7.38
C ASN A 397 -11.12 21.75 -5.88
N HIS A 398 -10.13 20.99 -5.40
CA HIS A 398 -9.72 20.93 -4.00
C HIS A 398 -10.86 20.64 -3.03
N PHE A 399 -11.68 19.65 -3.38
CA PHE A 399 -12.82 19.26 -2.56
C PHE A 399 -12.43 18.29 -1.44
N THR A 400 -13.36 18.08 -0.50
CA THR A 400 -13.32 16.99 0.46
C THR A 400 -14.54 16.09 0.27
N VAL A 401 -14.44 14.80 0.60
CA VAL A 401 -15.56 13.85 0.53
C VAL A 401 -15.60 13.00 1.81
N GLY A 402 -16.81 12.73 2.32
CA GLY A 402 -17.01 12.03 3.60
C GLY A 402 -17.10 12.93 4.84
N ILE A 403 -17.14 14.26 4.67
CA ILE A 403 -17.39 15.25 5.73
C ILE A 403 -18.40 16.30 5.29
N VAL A 404 -18.95 17.03 6.25
CA VAL A 404 -19.65 18.31 6.00
C VAL A 404 -18.69 19.42 6.39
N ASP A 405 -18.23 20.20 5.40
CA ASP A 405 -17.41 21.38 5.61
C ASP A 405 -18.26 22.63 5.37
N ASP A 406 -18.89 23.11 6.44
CA ASP A 406 -19.71 24.31 6.47
C ASP A 406 -18.90 25.59 6.76
N VAL A 407 -17.56 25.49 6.84
CA VAL A 407 -16.66 26.61 7.10
C VAL A 407 -15.96 27.06 5.82
N THR A 408 -15.30 26.14 5.12
CA THR A 408 -14.58 26.42 3.86
C THR A 408 -15.30 25.91 2.62
N HIS A 409 -16.44 25.23 2.80
CA HIS A 409 -17.32 24.78 1.71
C HIS A 409 -16.61 23.90 0.67
N THR A 410 -15.61 23.13 1.11
CA THR A 410 -14.87 22.20 0.24
C THR A 410 -15.60 20.87 0.06
N SER A 411 -16.50 20.48 0.96
CA SER A 411 -17.14 19.17 0.91
C SER A 411 -18.06 19.00 -0.30
N LEU A 412 -18.09 17.79 -0.85
CA LEU A 412 -19.10 17.34 -1.80
C LEU A 412 -20.37 16.89 -1.05
N GLU A 413 -21.52 17.07 -1.69
CA GLU A 413 -22.78 16.55 -1.19
C GLU A 413 -22.89 15.06 -1.51
N LEU A 414 -23.32 14.27 -0.51
CA LEU A 414 -23.48 12.83 -0.65
C LEU A 414 -24.95 12.48 -0.82
N GLU A 415 -25.23 11.66 -1.83
CA GLU A 415 -26.51 10.99 -1.96
C GLU A 415 -26.66 9.96 -0.82
N LYS A 416 -27.86 9.89 -0.25
CA LYS A 416 -28.16 8.95 0.84
C LYS A 416 -28.60 7.61 0.26
N ASP A 417 -28.40 6.55 1.03
CA ASP A 417 -28.99 5.22 0.79
C ASP A 417 -28.55 4.56 -0.53
N ILE A 418 -27.28 4.72 -0.92
CA ILE A 418 -26.68 3.95 -2.02
C ILE A 418 -26.25 2.58 -1.50
N ASP A 419 -26.93 1.54 -1.99
CA ASP A 419 -26.54 0.15 -1.80
C ASP A 419 -26.11 -0.44 -3.15
N ILE A 420 -24.85 -0.87 -3.21
CA ILE A 420 -24.25 -1.52 -4.38
C ILE A 420 -23.92 -2.99 -4.13
N GLU A 421 -24.17 -3.49 -2.92
CA GLU A 421 -23.83 -4.87 -2.58
C GLU A 421 -24.74 -5.84 -3.37
N PRO A 422 -24.19 -6.94 -3.93
CA PRO A 422 -25.00 -7.96 -4.58
C PRO A 422 -26.06 -8.53 -3.64
N ALA A 423 -27.27 -8.79 -4.17
CA ALA A 423 -28.40 -9.27 -3.37
C ALA A 423 -28.15 -10.64 -2.72
N GLU A 424 -27.27 -11.46 -3.30
CA GLU A 424 -26.89 -12.76 -2.74
C GLU A 424 -25.83 -12.65 -1.62
N ARG A 425 -25.23 -11.47 -1.42
CA ARG A 425 -24.21 -11.25 -0.38
C ARG A 425 -24.86 -11.19 0.99
N ILE A 426 -24.39 -12.04 1.89
CA ILE A 426 -24.81 -11.99 3.29
C ILE A 426 -23.98 -10.93 4.01
N GLN A 427 -24.67 -9.93 4.56
CA GLN A 427 -24.08 -8.89 5.42
C GLN A 427 -24.60 -9.07 6.84
N ALA A 428 -23.69 -9.06 7.81
CA ALA A 428 -24.06 -9.16 9.23
C ALA A 428 -23.31 -8.13 10.07
N VAL A 429 -24.04 -7.51 11.00
CA VAL A 429 -23.50 -6.55 11.96
C VAL A 429 -23.75 -7.05 13.37
N PHE A 430 -22.68 -7.14 14.16
CA PHE A 430 -22.74 -7.58 15.55
C PHE A 430 -22.29 -6.45 16.47
N PHE A 431 -23.15 -6.09 17.41
CA PHE A 431 -22.84 -5.15 18.48
C PHE A 431 -22.46 -5.93 19.73
N GLY A 432 -21.20 -5.77 20.16
CA GLY A 432 -20.68 -6.40 21.37
C GLY A 432 -20.20 -5.37 22.39
N LEU A 433 -19.95 -5.81 23.62
CA LEU A 433 -19.27 -5.05 24.66
C LEU A 433 -17.79 -5.42 24.72
N GLY A 434 -16.91 -4.46 24.96
CA GLY A 434 -15.48 -4.70 25.08
C GLY A 434 -15.18 -5.78 26.13
N ALA A 435 -14.48 -6.83 25.69
CA ALA A 435 -14.15 -8.05 26.44
C ALA A 435 -15.28 -9.08 26.66
N ASP A 436 -16.40 -9.00 25.92
CA ASP A 436 -17.48 -10.00 25.98
C ASP A 436 -17.26 -11.25 25.09
N GLY A 437 -16.22 -11.24 24.24
CA GLY A 437 -15.88 -12.32 23.33
C GLY A 437 -16.50 -12.22 21.92
N THR A 438 -17.37 -11.25 21.64
CA THR A 438 -18.07 -11.08 20.35
C THR A 438 -17.10 -10.98 19.18
N VAL A 439 -16.07 -10.13 19.28
CA VAL A 439 -15.06 -9.96 18.23
C VAL A 439 -14.31 -11.26 17.96
N SER A 440 -13.90 -11.98 19.01
CA SER A 440 -13.18 -13.26 18.87
C SER A 440 -14.05 -14.34 18.25
N ALA A 441 -15.33 -14.40 18.65
CA ALA A 441 -16.31 -15.31 18.05
C ALA A 441 -16.49 -15.01 16.57
N ASN A 442 -16.65 -13.73 16.19
CA ASN A 442 -16.78 -13.33 14.79
C ASN A 442 -15.52 -13.62 13.96
N LYS A 443 -14.32 -13.36 14.49
CA LYS A 443 -13.05 -13.78 13.85
C LYS A 443 -13.02 -15.28 13.59
N ASN A 444 -13.46 -16.09 14.55
CA ASN A 444 -13.53 -17.53 14.40
C ASN A 444 -14.59 -17.95 13.36
N SER A 445 -15.78 -17.35 13.40
CA SER A 445 -16.85 -17.60 12.41
C SER A 445 -16.41 -17.30 10.97
N ILE A 446 -15.68 -16.20 10.75
CA ILE A 446 -15.10 -15.88 9.43
C ILE A 446 -14.16 -16.99 8.98
N LYS A 447 -13.26 -17.45 9.87
CA LYS A 447 -12.32 -18.53 9.56
C LYS A 447 -13.05 -19.82 9.22
N ILE A 448 -14.00 -20.24 10.05
CA ILE A 448 -14.82 -21.45 9.81
C ILE A 448 -15.51 -21.35 8.44
N ILE A 449 -16.23 -20.26 8.17
CA ILE A 449 -16.98 -20.13 6.90
C ILE A 449 -16.01 -20.08 5.72
N GLY A 450 -14.94 -19.30 5.81
CA GLY A 450 -14.00 -19.14 4.71
C GLY A 450 -13.13 -20.39 4.46
N GLU A 451 -12.85 -21.21 5.46
CA GLU A 451 -12.02 -22.43 5.33
C GLU A 451 -12.86 -23.67 4.97
N GLU A 452 -14.08 -23.77 5.47
CA GLU A 452 -14.96 -24.94 5.28
C GLU A 452 -15.94 -24.78 4.10
N THR A 453 -15.96 -23.62 3.42
CA THR A 453 -16.80 -23.38 2.25
C THR A 453 -16.04 -22.69 1.12
N ASP A 454 -16.63 -22.71 -0.09
CA ASP A 454 -16.09 -21.98 -1.25
C ASP A 454 -16.37 -20.47 -1.20
N HIS A 455 -17.16 -20.00 -0.22
CA HIS A 455 -17.45 -18.57 -0.10
C HIS A 455 -16.20 -17.77 0.25
N CYS A 456 -16.15 -16.55 -0.27
CA CYS A 456 -15.29 -15.50 0.24
C CYS A 456 -15.88 -14.99 1.55
N ALA A 457 -15.01 -14.66 2.50
CA ALA A 457 -15.37 -14.18 3.82
C ALA A 457 -14.55 -12.93 4.15
N GLN A 458 -15.22 -11.88 4.60
CA GLN A 458 -14.60 -10.62 5.01
C GLN A 458 -15.05 -10.26 6.42
N GLY A 459 -14.13 -9.73 7.22
CA GLY A 459 -14.42 -9.18 8.54
C GLY A 459 -13.69 -7.89 8.84
N TYR A 460 -14.43 -6.89 9.27
CA TYR A 460 -13.88 -5.63 9.77
C TYR A 460 -14.43 -5.33 11.17
N PHE A 461 -13.55 -4.91 12.08
CA PHE A 461 -13.87 -4.75 13.50
C PHE A 461 -13.59 -3.32 13.95
N VAL A 462 -14.65 -2.63 14.35
CA VAL A 462 -14.59 -1.29 14.92
C VAL A 462 -14.46 -1.39 16.43
N TYR A 463 -13.36 -0.86 16.93
CA TYR A 463 -13.06 -0.77 18.36
C TYR A 463 -13.22 0.68 18.85
N ASP A 464 -13.60 0.85 20.10
CA ASP A 464 -13.45 2.13 20.79
C ASP A 464 -12.00 2.31 21.28
N SER A 465 -11.55 3.55 21.36
CA SER A 465 -10.34 3.97 22.07
C SER A 465 -10.30 3.52 23.55
N LYS A 466 -11.46 3.28 24.17
CA LYS A 466 -11.57 2.77 25.54
C LYS A 466 -11.22 1.28 25.59
N LYS A 467 -10.21 0.93 26.41
CA LYS A 467 -9.68 -0.43 26.55
C LYS A 467 -10.69 -1.50 27.02
N ALA A 468 -11.76 -1.13 27.73
CA ALA A 468 -12.79 -2.05 28.20
C ALA A 468 -14.15 -1.37 28.36
N GLY A 469 -15.24 -2.15 28.27
CA GLY A 469 -16.60 -1.68 28.56
C GLY A 469 -17.21 -0.72 27.52
N ALA A 470 -16.59 -0.60 26.36
CA ALA A 470 -17.12 0.18 25.24
C ALA A 470 -17.71 -0.71 24.15
N VAL A 471 -18.53 -0.14 23.28
CA VAL A 471 -19.17 -0.88 22.18
C VAL A 471 -18.11 -1.28 21.16
N THR A 472 -18.21 -2.52 20.69
CA THR A 472 -17.48 -3.03 19.52
C THR A 472 -18.50 -3.34 18.43
N ILE A 473 -18.15 -3.06 17.18
CA ILE A 473 -19.03 -3.32 16.04
C ILE A 473 -18.26 -4.21 15.07
N SER A 474 -18.76 -5.41 14.80
CA SER A 474 -18.18 -6.32 13.81
C SER A 474 -19.03 -6.29 12.55
N HIS A 475 -18.40 -6.01 11.41
CA HIS A 475 -19.01 -6.06 10.08
C HIS A 475 -18.50 -7.30 9.38
N LEU A 476 -19.39 -8.22 9.05
CA LEU A 476 -19.07 -9.46 8.34
C LEU A 476 -19.76 -9.48 6.98
N ARG A 477 -19.05 -9.97 5.96
CA ARG A 477 -19.61 -10.26 4.64
C ARG A 477 -19.23 -11.65 4.19
N PHE A 478 -20.19 -12.35 3.58
CA PHE A 478 -20.00 -13.67 2.98
C PHE A 478 -20.70 -13.74 1.63
N GLY A 479 -20.10 -14.44 0.68
CA GLY A 479 -20.75 -14.68 -0.60
C GLY A 479 -19.85 -15.34 -1.64
N GLU A 480 -20.42 -15.56 -2.82
CA GLU A 480 -19.65 -15.95 -4.00
C GLU A 480 -18.90 -14.74 -4.58
N GLY A 481 -17.72 -15.03 -5.11
CA GLY A 481 -16.83 -14.04 -5.73
C GLY A 481 -16.08 -13.15 -4.72
N PRO A 482 -15.08 -12.40 -5.20
CA PRO A 482 -14.28 -11.51 -4.36
C PRO A 482 -15.14 -10.43 -3.68
N ILE A 483 -14.79 -10.10 -2.43
CA ILE A 483 -15.41 -9.01 -1.67
C ILE A 483 -14.44 -7.82 -1.67
N ARG A 484 -14.82 -6.73 -2.35
CA ARG A 484 -14.01 -5.50 -2.48
C ARG A 484 -14.48 -4.36 -1.56
N SER A 485 -15.55 -4.58 -0.80
CA SER A 485 -16.23 -3.60 0.03
C SER A 485 -15.41 -3.27 1.29
N THR A 486 -14.30 -2.56 1.06
CA THR A 486 -13.30 -2.11 2.05
C THR A 486 -13.35 -0.59 2.24
#